data_AF-A0A0L8IGD4-F1
#
_entry.id   AF-A0A0L8IGD4-F1
#
_cell.length_a   1.000
_cell.length_b   1.000
_cell.length_c   1.000
_cell.angle_alpha   90.00
_cell.angle_beta   90.00
_cell.angle_gamma   90.00
#
_symmetry.space_group_name_H-M   'P 1'
#
loop_
_entity.id
_entity.type
_entity.pdbx_description
1 polymer ?
#
loop_
_entity_poly.entity_id
_entity_poly.type
_entity_poly.pdbx_seq_one_letter_code
_entity_poly.pdbx_strand_id
1 'polypeptide(L)' 'NTRGHSLKLGRSHCRPNIRSCFFVQGVTATWNSLPNSVVAAPSVNAFKNRLDAHWRELRAKFDPVCYY' A
#
# COMPACT_ATOMS: atom_id res chain seq x y z
N ASN A 1 -16.84 13.55 3.29
CA ASN A 1 -15.38 13.64 3.09
C ASN A 1 -14.67 12.95 4.25
N THR A 2 -13.45 12.44 4.01
CA THR A 2 -12.36 12.43 5.01
C THR A 2 -12.20 11.14 5.84
N ARG A 3 -11.43 10.16 5.28
CA ARG A 3 -10.51 9.25 6.00
C ARG A 3 -9.79 8.23 5.09
N GLY A 4 -9.96 8.26 3.76
CA GLY A 4 -9.09 7.59 2.77
C GLY A 4 -9.77 7.31 1.41
N HIS A 5 -9.11 6.54 0.54
CA HIS A 5 -9.60 6.22 -0.82
C HIS A 5 -10.75 5.18 -0.81
N SER A 6 -11.54 5.12 -1.89
CA SER A 6 -12.71 4.24 -2.01
C SER A 6 -12.36 2.75 -2.13
N LEU A 7 -11.15 2.44 -2.58
CA LEU A 7 -10.68 1.07 -2.83
C LEU A 7 -10.02 0.40 -1.61
N LYS A 8 -10.32 0.81 -0.38
CA LYS A 8 -9.71 0.22 0.81
C LYS A 8 -10.03 -1.27 0.94
N LEU A 9 -9.03 -2.05 1.35
CA LEU A 9 -9.19 -3.46 1.66
C LEU A 9 -9.65 -3.62 3.11
N GLY A 10 -10.62 -4.49 3.34
CA GLY A 10 -11.05 -4.89 4.67
C GLY A 10 -9.90 -5.60 5.40
N ARG A 11 -9.60 -5.18 6.63
CA ARG A 11 -8.65 -5.94 7.47
C ARG A 11 -9.33 -7.23 7.90
N SER A 12 -8.88 -8.36 7.36
CA SER A 12 -9.29 -9.67 7.87
C SER A 12 -8.79 -9.83 9.31
N HIS A 13 -9.71 -10.17 10.22
CA HIS A 13 -9.38 -10.51 11.59
C HIS A 13 -8.78 -11.91 11.62
N CYS A 14 -7.52 -12.03 11.22
CA CYS A 14 -6.87 -13.33 11.20
C CYS A 14 -6.43 -13.76 12.61
N ARG A 15 -6.70 -15.03 12.96
CA ARG A 15 -6.29 -15.65 14.23
C ARG A 15 -4.78 -15.97 14.23
N PRO A 16 -4.13 -15.93 15.41
CA PRO A 16 -2.69 -15.78 15.57
C PRO A 16 -1.91 -17.08 15.36
N ASN A 17 -2.09 -17.80 14.25
CA ASN A 17 -0.93 -18.48 13.69
C ASN A 17 -0.10 -17.41 12.97
N ILE A 18 0.60 -16.66 13.81
CA ILE A 18 1.20 -15.34 13.62
C ILE A 18 1.87 -15.18 12.25
N ARG A 19 2.52 -16.23 11.74
CA ARG A 19 3.25 -16.23 10.45
C ARG A 19 2.38 -16.12 9.20
N SER A 20 1.18 -16.70 9.17
CA SER A 20 0.35 -16.72 7.95
C SER A 20 -0.29 -15.36 7.66
N CYS A 21 -0.53 -14.58 8.71
CA CYS A 21 -1.40 -13.42 8.62
C CYS A 21 -0.62 -12.11 8.51
N PHE A 22 0.69 -12.12 8.74
CA PHE A 22 1.51 -10.91 8.66
C PHE A 22 1.57 -10.32 7.26
N PHE A 23 1.75 -11.16 6.25
CA PHE A 23 1.83 -10.69 4.86
C PHE A 23 0.54 -9.99 4.45
N VAL A 24 -0.61 -10.65 4.68
CA VAL A 24 -1.93 -10.10 4.34
C VAL A 24 -2.21 -8.82 5.12
N GLN A 25 -1.93 -8.79 6.43
CA GLN A 25 -2.16 -7.60 7.25
C GLN A 25 -1.23 -6.43 6.86
N GLY A 26 0.04 -6.71 6.57
CA GLY A 26 1.02 -5.72 6.13
C GLY A 26 0.64 -5.11 4.79
N VAL A 27 0.33 -5.95 3.79
CA VAL A 27 -0.12 -5.48 2.47
C VAL A 27 -1.41 -4.67 2.58
N THR A 28 -2.38 -5.13 3.38
CA THR A 28 -3.64 -4.41 3.62
C THR A 28 -3.41 -3.06 4.29
N ALA A 29 -2.50 -2.99 5.25
CA ALA A 29 -2.14 -1.74 5.93
C ALA A 29 -1.45 -0.75 4.98
N THR A 30 -0.48 -1.22 4.19
CA THR A 30 0.21 -0.39 3.18
C THR A 30 -0.77 0.12 2.14
N TRP A 31 -1.61 -0.76 1.57
CA TRP A 31 -2.63 -0.39 0.58
C TRP A 31 -3.58 0.68 1.12
N ASN A 32 -4.14 0.49 2.32
CA ASN A 32 -5.08 1.44 2.92
C ASN A 32 -4.46 2.79 3.31
N SER A 33 -3.13 2.87 3.37
CA SER A 33 -2.39 4.11 3.63
C SER A 33 -2.12 4.93 2.37
N LEU A 34 -2.32 4.34 1.18
CA LEU A 34 -2.06 5.03 -0.08
C LEU A 34 -3.07 6.16 -0.32
N PRO A 35 -2.63 7.28 -0.92
CA PRO A 35 -3.54 8.35 -1.31
C PRO A 35 -4.37 7.94 -2.53
N ASN A 36 -5.54 8.56 -2.67
CA ASN A 36 -6.45 8.29 -3.79
C ASN A 36 -5.81 8.59 -5.16
N SER A 37 -4.90 9.56 -5.24
CA SER A 37 -4.17 9.90 -6.46
C SER A 37 -3.32 8.74 -7.01
N VAL A 38 -2.72 7.96 -6.11
CA VAL A 38 -1.93 6.77 -6.47
C VAL A 38 -2.87 5.64 -6.87
N VAL A 39 -3.91 5.38 -6.07
CA VAL A 39 -4.81 4.24 -6.25
C VAL A 39 -5.77 4.41 -7.45
N ALA A 40 -6.19 5.63 -7.77
CA ALA A 40 -7.03 5.94 -8.94
C ALA A 40 -6.23 6.05 -10.25
N ALA A 41 -5.20 5.22 -10.42
CA ALA A 41 -4.44 5.17 -11.66
C ALA A 41 -5.21 4.46 -12.78
N PRO A 42 -5.16 4.96 -14.02
CA PRO A 42 -5.90 4.39 -15.14
C PRO A 42 -5.29 3.09 -15.69
N SER A 43 -4.05 2.76 -15.32
CA SER A 43 -3.34 1.56 -15.76
C SER A 43 -2.36 1.07 -14.69
N VAL A 44 -1.95 -0.19 -14.80
CA VAL A 44 -0.96 -0.81 -13.90
C VAL A 44 0.38 -0.07 -13.95
N ASN A 45 0.82 0.37 -15.12
CA ASN A 45 2.08 1.10 -15.26
C ASN A 45 2.00 2.50 -14.64
N ALA A 46 0.86 3.19 -14.82
CA ALA A 46 0.62 4.47 -14.18
C ALA A 46 0.55 4.32 -12.65
N PHE A 47 -0.02 3.22 -12.14
CA PHE A 47 -0.03 2.91 -10.72
C PHE A 47 1.39 2.74 -10.17
N LYS A 48 2.22 1.90 -10.81
CA LYS A 48 3.62 1.67 -10.43
C LYS A 48 4.41 2.98 -10.35
N ASN A 49 4.35 3.80 -11.39
CA ASN A 49 5.05 5.09 -11.43
C ASN A 49 4.61 6.03 -10.30
N ARG A 50 3.30 6.12 -10.01
CA ARG A 50 2.77 6.96 -8.92
C ARG A 50 3.15 6.41 -7.55
N LEU A 51 3.17 5.09 -7.39
CA LEU A 51 3.56 4.42 -6.16
C LEU A 51 5.04 4.64 -5.87
N ASP A 52 5.90 4.46 -6.87
CA ASP A 52 7.34 4.68 -6.76
C ASP A 52 7.66 6.13 -6.40
N ALA A 53 6.98 7.09 -7.03
CA ALA A 53 7.11 8.51 -6.68
C ALA A 53 6.70 8.77 -5.23
N HIS A 54 5.56 8.22 -4.80
CA HIS A 54 5.06 8.37 -3.43
C HIS A 54 6.01 7.77 -2.38
N TRP A 55 6.60 6.62 -2.67
CA TRP A 55 7.56 5.98 -1.75
C TRP A 55 8.92 6.67 -1.71
N ARG A 56 9.38 7.26 -2.83
CA ARG A 56 10.59 8.10 -2.85
C ARG A 56 10.46 9.32 -1.94
N GLU A 57 9.29 9.92 -1.85
CA GLU A 57 9.01 11.02 -0.91
C GLU A 57 9.04 10.54 0.55
N LEU A 58 8.59 9.30 0.80
CA LEU A 58 8.59 8.65 2.12
C LEU A 58 9.91 7.92 2.42
N ARG A 59 11.03 8.45 1.91
CA ARG A 59 12.38 7.85 1.81
C ARG A 59 12.91 7.11 3.06
N ALA A 60 12.37 7.38 4.25
CA ALA A 60 12.70 6.69 5.50
C ALA A 60 11.99 5.33 5.71
N LYS A 61 10.98 4.98 4.90
CA LYS A 61 10.07 3.84 5.14
C LYS A 61 10.08 2.79 4.04
N PHE A 62 10.34 3.21 2.80
CA PHE A 62 10.35 2.38 1.61
C PHE A 62 11.50 2.87 0.71
N ASP A 63 12.73 2.46 0.99
CA ASP A 63 13.85 2.75 0.09
C ASP A 63 13.76 1.83 -1.14
N PRO A 64 13.51 2.38 -2.35
CA PRO A 64 13.38 1.58 -3.56
C PRO A 64 14.74 1.06 -4.08
N VAL A 65 15.88 1.55 -3.56
CA VAL A 65 17.22 1.10 -3.97
C VAL A 65 17.49 -0.33 -3.47
N CYS A 66 16.76 -0.81 -2.46
CA CYS A 66 16.92 -2.16 -1.91
C CYS A 66 16.10 -3.25 -2.62
N TYR A 67 15.37 -2.91 -3.69
CA TYR A 67 14.48 -3.85 -4.40
C TYR A 67 14.95 -4.18 -5.84
N TYR A 68 16.18 -3.83 -6.20
CA TYR A 68 16.84 -4.26 -7.43
C TYR A 68 18.27 -4.71 -7.16
#